data_AF-A0A8T7GK39-F1
#
_entry.id   AF-A0A8T7GK39-F1
#
_cell.length_a   1.000
_cell.length_b   1.000
_cell.length_c   1.000
_cell.angle_alpha   90.00
_cell.angle_beta   90.00
_cell.angle_gamma   90.00
#
_symmetry.space_group_name_H-M   'P 1'
#
loop_
_entity.id
_entity.type
_entity.pdbx_description
1 polymer ?
#
loop_
_entity_poly.entity_id
_entity_poly.type
_entity_poly.pdbx_seq_one_letter_code
_entity_poly.pdbx_strand_id
1 'polypeptide(L)'
;MPGRVYVETYGCALNQADTGLMLSALSRRGYRRVDSPWEADVIILNTCTVRLETEEKMKNRIRRLREVAAKTGARLIVAGCMATAQPYTVKRLAPEAVLVSTQNVHRVYEAVEEGRDLLGEPPRPKTVYAPEPGLLQRGRVAEVPVADGCLGDCSFCLTKLARRRVLSRPMEQIVETVEALARRGVVEVRLTGQDVAVYGVDIYGRRMLPELLRRIAEIPGRFMVRVGMMSPDQLEPILDEYLEVMRSPRFYKFFHLPVQSGDDRVLRIMKRGYTVDEYRSLVKEVRRKMPGAMVATDIIVGHPGEDEEAFENTVKLVEELRFERVHLAQYTPRPRTVAAGLPQVPDPVKKERSKRLMAVVERIGLEEHSRYLGSRALALVVDRGPRGGLDAKLYNYMPVILPEGSAEPGEWRCVEVTGATWYDLRGRVVDCPGLPG
;
A
#
# COMPACT_ATOMS: atom_id res chain seq x y z
N MET A 1 11.95 15.67 31.12
CA MET A 1 10.75 15.48 30.28
C MET A 1 11.09 14.42 29.24
N PRO A 2 10.14 13.60 28.78
CA PRO A 2 10.43 12.68 27.69
C PRO A 2 10.90 13.46 26.45
N GLY A 3 11.73 12.83 25.63
CA GLY A 3 12.45 13.50 24.54
C GLY A 3 11.60 13.90 23.33
N ARG A 4 12.20 14.67 22.44
CA ARG A 4 11.69 15.06 21.12
C ARG A 4 12.05 14.00 20.09
N VAL A 5 11.08 13.59 19.27
CA VAL A 5 11.27 12.58 18.23
C VAL A 5 11.00 13.16 16.84
N TYR A 6 11.98 13.02 15.95
CA TYR A 6 11.79 13.25 14.53
C TYR A 6 11.57 11.91 13.83
N VAL A 7 10.55 11.81 12.97
CA VAL A 7 10.28 10.60 12.19
C VAL A 7 10.15 10.93 10.72
N GLU A 8 10.89 10.19 9.89
CA GLU A 8 10.86 10.30 8.44
C GLU A 8 10.54 8.93 7.82
N THR A 9 9.58 8.89 6.90
CA THR A 9 8.99 7.63 6.42
C THR A 9 9.07 7.52 4.92
N TYR A 10 9.55 6.37 4.45
CA TYR A 10 9.58 6.01 3.04
C TYR A 10 8.91 4.67 2.80
N GLY A 11 8.28 4.53 1.63
CA GLY A 11 7.70 3.28 1.17
C GLY A 11 6.20 3.35 1.00
N CYS A 12 5.53 2.25 1.34
CA CYS A 12 4.12 2.04 1.03
C CYS A 12 3.20 2.41 2.20
N ALA A 13 1.90 2.18 2.00
CA ALA A 13 0.85 2.29 3.02
C ALA A 13 1.25 1.64 4.37
N LEU A 14 1.88 0.46 4.34
CA LEU A 14 2.32 -0.21 5.55
C LEU A 14 3.45 0.50 6.27
N ASN A 15 4.38 1.16 5.56
CA ASN A 15 5.37 1.99 6.22
C ASN A 15 4.69 3.18 6.91
N GLN A 16 3.69 3.80 6.29
CA GLN A 16 2.93 4.89 6.91
C GLN A 16 2.17 4.43 8.16
N ALA A 17 1.53 3.26 8.09
CA ALA A 17 0.88 2.62 9.24
C ALA A 17 1.89 2.30 10.36
N ASP A 18 3.04 1.72 10.03
CA ASP A 18 4.12 1.42 10.98
C ASP A 18 4.61 2.71 11.68
N THR A 19 4.68 3.83 10.96
CA THR A 19 5.00 5.14 11.55
C THR A 19 3.94 5.63 12.52
N GLY A 20 2.65 5.49 12.18
CA GLY A 20 1.54 5.80 13.10
C GLY A 20 1.63 4.97 14.39
N LEU A 21 1.97 3.68 14.29
CA LEU A 21 2.17 2.81 15.45
C LEU A 21 3.37 3.24 16.30
N MET A 22 4.52 3.56 15.67
CA MET A 22 5.72 4.05 16.37
C MET A 22 5.44 5.35 17.13
N LEU A 23 4.83 6.33 16.47
CA LEU A 23 4.49 7.62 17.07
C LEU A 23 3.48 7.46 18.21
N SER A 24 2.47 6.59 18.06
CA SER A 24 1.48 6.32 19.11
C SER A 24 2.13 5.67 20.34
N ALA A 25 3.02 4.71 20.14
CA ALA A 25 3.74 4.06 21.23
C ALA A 25 4.65 5.03 21.99
N LEU A 26 5.38 5.90 21.28
CA LEU A 26 6.26 6.91 21.87
C LEU A 26 5.49 8.04 22.56
N SER A 27 4.37 8.48 21.98
CA SER A 27 3.50 9.50 22.58
C SER A 27 2.96 9.06 23.95
N ARG A 28 2.61 7.78 24.12
CA ARG A 28 2.19 7.20 25.41
C ARG A 28 3.32 7.16 26.45
N ARG A 29 4.57 7.14 26.01
CA ARG A 29 5.76 7.33 26.86
C ARG A 29 6.12 8.82 27.04
N GLY A 30 5.30 9.71 26.49
CA GLY A 30 5.36 11.16 26.60
C GLY A 30 6.33 11.86 25.64
N TYR A 31 6.90 11.15 24.66
CA TYR A 31 7.73 11.75 23.62
C TYR A 31 6.87 12.66 22.72
N ARG A 32 7.43 13.78 22.28
CA ARG A 32 6.75 14.73 21.39
C ARG A 32 7.38 14.75 20.01
N ARG A 33 6.55 14.72 18.96
CA ARG A 33 7.03 14.82 17.58
C ARG A 33 7.56 16.23 17.30
N VAL A 34 8.68 16.31 16.59
CA VAL A 34 9.24 17.56 16.03
C VAL A 34 9.41 17.42 14.52
N ASP A 35 9.44 18.55 13.82
CA ASP A 35 9.48 18.59 12.35
C ASP A 35 10.91 18.67 11.78
N SER A 36 11.91 18.89 12.64
CA SER A 36 13.32 18.96 12.26
C SER A 36 14.15 17.88 12.97
N PRO A 37 15.02 17.15 12.25
CA PRO A 37 15.94 16.21 12.88
C PRO A 37 16.98 16.91 13.77
N TRP A 38 17.19 18.22 13.60
CA TRP A 38 18.13 19.01 14.40
C TRP A 38 17.61 19.36 15.79
N GLU A 39 16.30 19.24 16.01
CA GLU A 39 15.62 19.50 17.28
C GLU A 39 15.30 18.22 18.05
N ALA A 40 15.64 17.06 17.50
CA ALA A 40 15.23 15.78 18.03
C ALA A 40 16.28 15.20 18.98
N ASP A 41 15.81 14.56 20.05
CA ASP A 41 16.64 13.71 20.90
C ASP A 41 16.69 12.26 20.33
N VAL A 42 15.71 11.92 19.47
CA VAL A 42 15.59 10.64 18.75
C VAL A 42 15.22 10.88 17.29
N ILE A 43 15.98 10.31 16.37
CA ILE A 43 15.73 10.36 14.92
C ILE A 43 15.32 8.96 14.46
N ILE A 44 14.11 8.81 13.91
CA ILE A 44 13.62 7.54 13.37
C ILE A 44 13.50 7.64 11.85
N LEU A 45 14.26 6.82 11.14
CA LEU A 45 14.10 6.62 9.70
C LEU A 45 13.36 5.30 9.43
N ASN A 46 12.10 5.39 9.02
CA ASN A 46 11.31 4.23 8.59
C ASN A 46 11.55 3.95 7.11
N THR A 47 12.28 2.88 6.82
CA THR A 47 12.88 2.60 5.51
C THR A 47 12.04 1.66 4.64
N CYS A 48 12.22 1.80 3.33
CA CYS A 48 11.76 0.85 2.31
C CYS A 48 12.94 0.34 1.47
N THR A 49 12.86 -0.92 1.02
CA THR A 49 13.91 -1.57 0.20
C THR A 49 13.36 -2.32 -1.02
N VAL A 50 12.06 -2.17 -1.32
CA VAL A 50 11.39 -2.96 -2.36
C VAL A 50 11.84 -2.54 -3.76
N ARG A 51 12.03 -1.24 -3.99
CA ARG A 51 12.52 -0.64 -5.25
C ARG A 51 13.97 -0.14 -5.10
N LEU A 52 14.77 -0.25 -6.17
CA LEU A 52 16.22 -0.04 -6.12
C LEU A 52 16.53 1.44 -5.92
N GLU A 53 15.83 2.30 -6.64
CA GLU A 53 15.91 3.74 -6.46
C GLU A 53 15.57 4.17 -5.03
N THR A 54 14.57 3.52 -4.41
CA THR A 54 14.20 3.81 -3.02
C THR A 54 15.28 3.32 -2.07
N GLU A 55 15.84 2.14 -2.31
CA GLU A 55 16.95 1.59 -1.53
C GLU A 55 18.19 2.51 -1.56
N GLU A 56 18.59 3.01 -2.73
CA GLU A 56 19.70 3.95 -2.84
C GLU A 56 19.42 5.28 -2.14
N LYS A 57 18.18 5.79 -2.25
CA LYS A 57 17.73 6.95 -1.46
C LYS A 57 17.86 6.68 0.04
N MET A 58 17.54 5.46 0.51
CA MET A 58 17.63 5.11 1.93
C MET A 58 19.08 5.08 2.40
N LYS A 59 19.99 4.46 1.62
CA LYS A 59 21.43 4.45 1.93
C LYS A 59 21.97 5.87 2.10
N ASN A 60 21.60 6.78 1.20
CA ASN A 60 22.01 8.18 1.27
C ASN A 60 21.40 8.90 2.47
N ARG A 61 20.11 8.66 2.78
CA ARG A 61 19.45 9.30 3.91
C ARG A 61 19.99 8.82 5.26
N ILE A 62 20.33 7.52 5.39
CA ILE A 62 20.99 6.96 6.57
C ILE A 62 22.30 7.71 6.85
N ARG A 63 23.16 7.89 5.84
CA ARG A 63 24.43 8.64 6.01
C ARG A 63 24.20 10.06 6.50
N ARG A 64 23.25 10.78 5.88
CA ARG A 64 22.93 12.17 6.28
C ARG A 64 22.38 12.27 7.70
N LEU A 65 21.44 11.39 8.07
CA LEU A 65 20.85 11.42 9.42
C LEU A 65 21.84 10.96 10.48
N ARG A 66 22.81 10.09 10.14
CA ARG A 66 23.94 9.75 10.99
C ARG A 66 24.79 10.98 11.32
N GLU A 67 25.12 11.80 10.32
CA GLU A 67 25.86 13.05 10.55
C GLU A 67 25.10 14.03 11.46
N VAL A 68 23.77 14.13 11.29
CA VAL A 68 22.91 14.96 12.16
C VAL A 68 22.90 14.41 13.58
N ALA A 69 22.72 13.10 13.75
CA ALA A 69 22.74 12.42 15.05
C ALA A 69 24.07 12.64 15.79
N ALA A 70 25.20 12.52 15.08
CA ALA A 70 26.52 12.77 15.65
C ALA A 70 26.71 14.23 16.13
N LYS A 71 26.13 15.22 15.43
CA LYS A 71 26.23 16.64 15.79
C LYS A 71 25.29 17.05 16.93
N THR A 72 24.13 16.41 17.02
CA THR A 72 23.07 16.74 17.99
C THR A 72 23.11 15.88 19.25
N GLY A 73 23.82 14.75 19.21
CA GLY A 73 23.75 13.71 20.24
C GLY A 73 22.46 12.88 20.17
N ALA A 74 21.64 13.05 19.13
CA ALA A 74 20.39 12.32 18.99
C ALA A 74 20.64 10.83 18.72
N ARG A 75 19.75 9.97 19.24
CA ARG A 75 19.79 8.53 18.92
C ARG A 75 19.20 8.28 17.54
N LEU A 76 19.99 7.68 16.64
CA LEU A 76 19.51 7.27 15.32
C LEU A 76 18.90 5.85 15.38
N ILE A 77 17.62 5.76 15.02
CA ILE A 77 16.88 4.51 14.84
C ILE A 77 16.59 4.33 13.36
N VAL A 78 16.94 3.16 12.81
CA VAL A 78 16.57 2.76 11.46
C VAL A 78 15.57 1.60 11.57
N ALA A 79 14.34 1.87 11.17
CA ALA A 79 13.22 0.94 11.23
C ALA A 79 12.78 0.52 9.82
N GLY A 80 11.86 -0.45 9.75
CA GLY A 80 11.16 -0.79 8.50
C GLY A 80 11.86 -1.88 7.68
N CYS A 81 11.56 -1.90 6.38
CA CYS A 81 11.88 -3.04 5.52
C CYS A 81 13.39 -3.18 5.28
N MET A 82 14.13 -2.08 5.12
CA MET A 82 15.58 -2.15 4.89
C MET A 82 16.33 -2.59 6.15
N ALA A 83 15.91 -2.10 7.32
CA ALA A 83 16.47 -2.53 8.61
C ALA A 83 16.35 -4.05 8.81
N THR A 84 15.21 -4.62 8.41
CA THR A 84 14.95 -6.06 8.58
C THR A 84 15.58 -6.92 7.49
N ALA A 85 15.44 -6.52 6.22
CA ALA A 85 15.98 -7.29 5.12
C ALA A 85 17.50 -7.14 5.05
N GLN A 86 18.04 -5.92 5.10
CA GLN A 86 19.45 -5.64 4.82
C GLN A 86 20.18 -5.04 6.04
N PRO A 87 20.16 -5.67 7.23
CA PRO A 87 20.69 -5.09 8.46
C PRO A 87 22.20 -4.80 8.37
N TYR A 88 22.97 -5.67 7.72
CA TYR A 88 24.41 -5.48 7.52
C TYR A 88 24.71 -4.24 6.67
N THR A 89 23.92 -3.98 5.63
CA THR A 89 24.04 -2.76 4.83
C THR A 89 23.80 -1.53 5.69
N VAL A 90 22.80 -1.54 6.57
CA VAL A 90 22.53 -0.42 7.48
C VAL A 90 23.66 -0.24 8.49
N LYS A 91 24.10 -1.31 9.18
CA LYS A 91 25.20 -1.24 10.15
C LYS A 91 26.53 -0.82 9.53
N ARG A 92 26.79 -1.15 8.27
CA ARG A 92 27.99 -0.65 7.57
C ARG A 92 27.93 0.86 7.33
N LEU A 93 26.74 1.42 7.11
CA LEU A 93 26.55 2.86 6.85
C LEU A 93 26.48 3.69 8.14
N ALA A 94 25.85 3.14 9.18
CA ALA A 94 25.71 3.73 10.50
C ALA A 94 25.83 2.62 11.56
N PRO A 95 27.06 2.26 11.99
CA PRO A 95 27.30 1.24 13.01
C PRO A 95 26.54 1.46 14.33
N GLU A 96 26.38 2.73 14.71
CA GLU A 96 25.71 3.20 15.91
C GLU A 96 24.17 3.18 15.82
N ALA A 97 23.60 3.03 14.63
CA ALA A 97 22.16 3.07 14.45
C ALA A 97 21.48 1.87 15.12
N VAL A 98 20.45 2.13 15.90
CA VAL A 98 19.61 1.09 16.51
C VAL A 98 18.58 0.59 15.49
N LEU A 99 18.50 -0.72 15.31
CA LEU A 99 17.67 -1.32 14.26
C LEU A 99 16.36 -1.90 14.81
N VAL A 100 15.25 -1.55 14.19
CA VAL A 100 13.91 -2.04 14.57
C VAL A 100 13.29 -2.79 13.40
N SER A 101 12.88 -4.04 13.64
CA SER A 101 12.27 -4.87 12.60
C SER A 101 10.86 -4.37 12.26
N THR A 102 10.36 -4.67 11.06
CA THR A 102 8.99 -4.32 10.66
C THR A 102 7.94 -4.89 11.61
N GLN A 103 8.18 -6.07 12.19
CA GLN A 103 7.23 -6.73 13.09
C GLN A 103 7.28 -6.20 14.54
N ASN A 104 8.35 -5.49 14.92
CA ASN A 104 8.54 -4.97 16.28
C ASN A 104 8.40 -3.43 16.38
N VAL A 105 7.90 -2.74 15.34
CA VAL A 105 7.75 -1.27 15.35
C VAL A 105 6.91 -0.72 16.51
N HIS A 106 5.93 -1.47 17.00
CA HIS A 106 5.12 -1.08 18.16
C HIS A 106 5.91 -1.07 19.49
N ARG A 107 7.08 -1.71 19.52
CA ARG A 107 8.04 -1.76 20.64
C ARG A 107 9.19 -0.75 20.46
N VAL A 108 9.09 0.19 19.52
CA VAL A 108 10.17 1.16 19.25
C VAL A 108 10.61 1.93 20.49
N TYR A 109 9.73 2.12 21.48
CA TYR A 109 10.07 2.76 22.75
C TYR A 109 11.17 2.00 23.51
N GLU A 110 11.23 0.66 23.43
CA GLU A 110 12.29 -0.14 24.05
C GLU A 110 13.64 0.16 23.38
N ALA A 111 13.65 0.23 22.05
CA ALA A 111 14.84 0.62 21.29
C ALA A 111 15.29 2.05 21.61
N VAL A 112 14.33 2.96 21.84
CA VAL A 112 14.61 4.34 22.24
C VAL A 112 15.16 4.41 23.66
N GLU A 113 14.56 3.73 24.63
CA GLU A 113 14.92 3.87 26.05
C GLU A 113 16.18 3.07 26.41
N GLU A 114 16.31 1.86 25.87
CA GLU A 114 17.40 0.93 26.20
C GLU A 114 18.59 1.03 25.22
N GLY A 115 18.39 1.63 24.04
CA GLY A 115 19.44 1.80 23.04
C GLY A 115 19.92 0.51 22.37
N ARG A 116 19.08 -0.53 22.32
CA ARG A 116 19.42 -1.84 21.75
C ARG A 116 18.59 -2.20 20.51
N ASP A 117 19.15 -3.03 19.64
CA ASP A 117 18.48 -3.53 18.44
C ASP A 117 17.30 -4.47 18.78
N LEU A 118 16.20 -4.35 18.03
CA LEU A 118 15.01 -5.20 18.12
C LEU A 118 14.85 -6.14 16.90
N LEU A 119 15.94 -6.44 16.20
CA LEU A 119 15.94 -7.32 15.03
C LEU A 119 15.87 -8.82 15.37
N GLY A 120 16.52 -9.24 16.45
CA GLY A 120 16.57 -10.63 16.91
C GLY A 120 15.39 -11.02 17.80
N GLU A 121 14.60 -10.05 18.22
CA GLU A 121 13.46 -10.24 19.11
C GLU A 121 12.34 -11.03 18.43
N PRO A 122 11.71 -12.00 19.12
CA PRO A 122 10.57 -12.72 18.57
C PRO A 122 9.44 -11.72 18.27
N PRO A 123 8.78 -11.85 17.10
CA PRO A 123 7.72 -10.93 16.76
C PRO A 123 6.55 -11.12 17.73
N ARG A 124 6.04 -10.01 18.26
CA ARG A 124 4.80 -9.99 19.04
C ARG A 124 3.65 -9.46 18.18
N PRO A 125 2.40 -9.91 18.43
CA PRO A 125 1.25 -9.32 17.78
C PRO A 125 1.26 -7.81 17.98
N LYS A 126 1.24 -7.05 16.88
CA LYS A 126 1.16 -5.59 16.97
C LYS A 126 -0.21 -5.24 17.53
N THR A 127 -0.24 -4.57 18.67
CA THR A 127 -1.46 -3.91 19.11
C THR A 127 -1.80 -2.83 18.08
N VAL A 128 -3.02 -2.87 17.55
CA VAL A 128 -3.49 -1.78 16.70
C VAL A 128 -3.82 -0.60 17.61
N TYR A 129 -3.19 0.54 17.36
CA TYR A 129 -3.55 1.79 18.01
C TYR A 129 -4.19 2.68 16.98
N ALA A 130 -5.33 3.27 17.31
CA ALA A 130 -5.88 4.37 16.54
C ALA A 130 -4.96 5.59 16.73
N PRO A 131 -4.17 6.00 15.70
CA PRO A 131 -3.38 7.21 15.81
C PRO A 131 -4.30 8.41 16.07
N GLU A 132 -3.83 9.35 16.89
CA GLU A 132 -4.48 10.65 17.00
C GLU A 132 -4.50 11.36 15.63
N PRO A 133 -5.49 12.19 15.31
CA PRO A 133 -5.58 12.84 13.99
C PRO A 133 -4.32 13.62 13.60
N GLY A 134 -3.67 14.28 14.57
CA GLY A 134 -2.39 14.99 14.34
C GLY A 134 -1.18 14.08 14.06
N LEU A 135 -1.34 12.76 14.21
CA LEU A 135 -0.32 11.75 13.90
C LEU A 135 -0.57 11.05 12.55
N LEU A 136 -1.73 11.30 11.92
CA LEU A 136 -2.02 10.82 10.58
C LEU A 136 -1.03 11.45 9.57
N GLN A 137 -0.60 10.65 8.62
CA GLN A 137 0.39 11.07 7.62
C GLN A 137 -0.26 11.76 6.41
N ARG A 138 -1.59 11.64 6.24
CA ARG A 138 -2.35 12.11 5.07
C ARG A 138 -3.71 12.68 5.46
N GLY A 139 -3.72 13.84 6.12
CA GLY A 139 -4.95 14.55 6.46
C GLY A 139 -5.99 13.64 7.13
N ARG A 140 -7.13 13.43 6.44
CA ARG A 140 -8.25 12.61 6.93
C ARG A 140 -8.25 11.15 6.41
N VAL A 141 -7.12 10.67 5.89
CA VAL A 141 -6.95 9.30 5.41
C VAL A 141 -6.09 8.50 6.41
N ALA A 142 -6.59 7.35 6.84
CA ALA A 142 -5.90 6.47 7.77
C ALA A 142 -5.54 5.11 7.13
N GLU A 143 -4.29 4.69 7.27
CA GLU A 143 -3.83 3.36 6.88
C GLU A 143 -3.95 2.43 8.10
N VAL A 144 -4.77 1.37 8.00
CA VAL A 144 -5.03 0.41 9.08
C VAL A 144 -4.48 -0.96 8.68
N PRO A 145 -3.39 -1.42 9.28
CA PRO A 145 -2.75 -2.66 8.88
C PRO A 145 -3.47 -3.88 9.48
N VAL A 146 -3.99 -4.76 8.64
CA VAL A 146 -4.73 -5.98 9.07
C VAL A 146 -3.80 -7.16 9.32
N ALA A 147 -2.67 -7.22 8.61
CA ALA A 147 -1.64 -8.24 8.77
C ALA A 147 -0.27 -7.75 8.26
N ASP A 148 0.80 -8.38 8.76
CA ASP A 148 2.13 -8.35 8.15
C ASP A 148 2.39 -9.70 7.49
N GLY A 149 3.22 -9.72 6.45
CA GLY A 149 3.60 -10.95 5.76
C GLY A 149 2.51 -11.47 4.82
N CYS A 150 2.85 -12.49 4.03
CA CYS A 150 1.93 -13.18 3.14
C CYS A 150 2.26 -14.68 3.12
N LEU A 151 1.39 -15.49 2.49
CA LEU A 151 1.62 -16.92 2.30
C LEU A 151 2.43 -17.23 1.03
N GLY A 152 2.64 -16.26 0.15
CA GLY A 152 3.35 -16.43 -1.11
C GLY A 152 4.87 -16.59 -0.94
N ASP A 153 5.49 -17.41 -1.78
CA ASP A 153 6.94 -17.61 -1.87
C ASP A 153 7.52 -17.03 -3.18
N CYS A 154 7.09 -15.82 -3.56
CA CYS A 154 7.46 -15.27 -4.87
C CYS A 154 8.99 -15.15 -5.02
N SER A 155 9.51 -15.65 -6.14
CA SER A 155 10.96 -15.80 -6.36
C SER A 155 11.73 -14.48 -6.38
N PHE A 156 11.05 -13.36 -6.58
CA PHE A 156 11.60 -12.00 -6.67
C PHE A 156 11.37 -11.13 -5.43
N CYS A 157 10.53 -11.56 -4.48
CA CYS A 157 9.97 -10.66 -3.48
C CYS A 157 10.88 -10.49 -2.24
N LEU A 158 11.58 -9.36 -2.15
CA LEU A 158 12.39 -9.04 -0.97
C LEU A 158 11.55 -8.83 0.31
N THR A 159 10.25 -8.51 0.16
CA THR A 159 9.34 -8.34 1.30
C THR A 159 9.22 -9.62 2.13
N LYS A 160 9.45 -10.81 1.54
CA LYS A 160 9.53 -12.08 2.29
C LYS A 160 10.60 -12.02 3.39
N LEU A 161 11.74 -11.41 3.11
CA LEU A 161 12.82 -11.24 4.08
C LEU A 161 12.54 -10.10 5.06
N ALA A 162 11.86 -9.05 4.59
CA ALA A 162 11.55 -7.88 5.40
C ALA A 162 10.43 -8.13 6.43
N ARG A 163 9.31 -8.74 6.02
CA ARG A 163 8.10 -8.89 6.85
C ARG A 163 7.78 -10.33 7.22
N ARG A 164 8.54 -11.31 6.71
CA ARG A 164 8.51 -12.71 7.13
C ARG A 164 7.11 -13.33 7.03
N ARG A 165 6.68 -14.04 8.07
CA ARG A 165 5.44 -14.81 8.16
C ARG A 165 4.21 -13.91 8.34
N VAL A 166 3.04 -14.47 8.01
CA VAL A 166 1.75 -13.86 8.31
C VAL A 166 1.63 -13.64 9.82
N LEU A 167 1.33 -12.41 10.21
CA LEU A 167 0.96 -12.02 11.57
C LEU A 167 -0.26 -11.11 11.48
N SER A 168 -1.45 -11.68 11.62
CA SER A 168 -2.71 -10.94 11.64
C SER A 168 -2.88 -10.22 12.96
N ARG A 169 -3.71 -9.17 12.95
CA ARG A 169 -4.14 -8.49 14.16
C ARG A 169 -5.51 -9.02 14.58
N PRO A 170 -5.81 -9.12 15.89
CA PRO A 170 -7.14 -9.49 16.35
C PRO A 170 -8.21 -8.60 15.72
N MET A 171 -9.31 -9.21 15.28
CA MET A 171 -10.41 -8.55 14.58
C MET A 171 -10.97 -7.40 15.41
N GLU A 172 -11.15 -7.62 16.71
CA GLU A 172 -11.68 -6.65 17.66
C GLU A 172 -10.81 -5.39 17.67
N GLN A 173 -9.49 -5.53 17.70
CA GLN A 173 -8.58 -4.37 17.69
C GLN A 173 -8.64 -3.58 16.39
N ILE A 174 -8.83 -4.26 15.26
CA ILE A 174 -8.99 -3.60 13.95
C ILE A 174 -10.32 -2.82 13.95
N VAL A 175 -11.42 -3.46 14.34
CA VAL A 175 -12.75 -2.85 14.39
C VAL A 175 -12.77 -1.65 15.32
N GLU A 176 -12.27 -1.78 16.55
CA GLU A 176 -12.14 -0.69 17.52
C GLU A 176 -11.29 0.46 16.98
N THR A 177 -10.21 0.14 16.28
CA THR A 177 -9.35 1.16 15.65
C THR A 177 -10.10 1.92 14.56
N VAL A 178 -10.80 1.21 13.67
CA VAL A 178 -11.60 1.82 12.60
C VAL A 178 -12.70 2.69 13.18
N GLU A 179 -13.40 2.21 14.22
CA GLU A 179 -14.44 2.97 14.90
C GLU A 179 -13.89 4.23 15.56
N ALA A 180 -12.76 4.14 16.26
CA ALA A 180 -12.11 5.31 16.86
C ALA A 180 -11.67 6.33 15.81
N LEU A 181 -11.15 5.88 14.66
CA LEU A 181 -10.77 6.76 13.54
C LEU A 181 -11.99 7.43 12.92
N ALA A 182 -13.09 6.69 12.72
CA ALA A 182 -14.35 7.24 12.21
C ALA A 182 -14.90 8.32 13.15
N ARG A 183 -14.90 8.07 14.47
CA ARG A 183 -15.29 9.07 15.50
C ARG A 183 -14.42 10.33 15.48
N ARG A 184 -13.18 10.21 15.03
CA ARG A 184 -12.20 11.32 14.89
C ARG A 184 -12.27 12.05 13.56
N GLY A 185 -13.26 11.74 12.71
CA GLY A 185 -13.47 12.43 11.43
C GLY A 185 -12.55 11.96 10.30
N VAL A 186 -11.98 10.76 10.39
CA VAL A 186 -11.35 10.10 9.24
C VAL A 186 -12.40 9.81 8.19
N VAL A 187 -12.11 10.17 6.94
CA VAL A 187 -13.06 10.07 5.82
C VAL A 187 -12.77 8.84 4.97
N GLU A 188 -11.53 8.35 5.00
CA GLU A 188 -11.10 7.15 4.29
C GLU A 188 -10.20 6.29 5.18
N VAL A 189 -10.57 5.01 5.30
CA VAL A 189 -9.76 3.97 5.91
C VAL A 189 -9.22 3.06 4.82
N ARG A 190 -7.91 2.87 4.80
CA ARG A 190 -7.23 1.96 3.88
C ARG A 190 -6.77 0.74 4.66
N LEU A 191 -7.48 -0.37 4.48
CA LEU A 191 -7.03 -1.65 5.04
C LEU A 191 -5.81 -2.10 4.27
N THR A 192 -4.70 -2.33 4.98
CA THR A 192 -3.41 -2.57 4.35
C THR A 192 -2.71 -3.81 4.88
N GLY A 193 -1.91 -4.44 4.03
CA GLY A 193 -1.21 -5.69 4.26
C GLY A 193 -0.36 -6.05 3.05
N GLN A 194 0.54 -7.03 3.18
CA GLN A 194 1.23 -7.58 2.00
C GLN A 194 0.24 -8.28 1.07
N ASP A 195 -0.69 -8.99 1.69
CA ASP A 195 -1.83 -9.64 1.08
C ASP A 195 -2.94 -9.62 2.13
N VAL A 196 -4.04 -8.91 1.87
CA VAL A 196 -5.12 -8.81 2.86
C VAL A 196 -6.06 -10.02 2.81
N ALA A 197 -6.05 -10.83 1.75
CA ALA A 197 -6.91 -12.00 1.61
C ALA A 197 -6.53 -13.13 2.58
N VAL A 198 -5.26 -13.16 3.01
CA VAL A 198 -4.76 -14.14 4.00
C VAL A 198 -5.05 -13.74 5.45
N TYR A 199 -5.74 -12.62 5.69
CA TYR A 199 -6.08 -12.16 7.02
C TYR A 199 -6.80 -13.27 7.82
N GLY A 200 -6.30 -13.54 9.03
CA GLY A 200 -6.90 -14.47 9.97
C GLY A 200 -6.39 -15.90 9.88
N VAL A 201 -5.63 -16.29 8.85
CA VAL A 201 -5.16 -17.69 8.70
C VAL A 201 -4.30 -18.14 9.89
N ASP A 202 -3.47 -17.25 10.42
CA ASP A 202 -2.54 -17.54 11.52
C ASP A 202 -3.19 -17.52 12.92
N ILE A 203 -4.31 -16.82 13.11
CA ILE A 203 -4.97 -16.66 14.43
C ILE A 203 -6.33 -17.35 14.53
N TYR A 204 -7.04 -17.52 13.40
CA TYR A 204 -8.38 -18.11 13.32
C TYR A 204 -8.41 -19.40 12.49
N GLY A 205 -7.27 -19.82 11.92
CA GLY A 205 -7.14 -21.05 11.12
C GLY A 205 -7.77 -21.00 9.73
N ARG A 206 -8.38 -19.88 9.34
CA ARG A 206 -9.00 -19.67 8.02
C ARG A 206 -8.95 -18.20 7.61
N ARG A 207 -9.22 -17.92 6.33
CA ARG A 207 -9.33 -16.55 5.80
C ARG A 207 -10.58 -15.90 6.35
N MET A 208 -10.41 -14.84 7.13
CA MET A 208 -11.46 -14.12 7.86
C MET A 208 -11.69 -12.70 7.32
N LEU A 209 -11.13 -12.36 6.15
CA LEU A 209 -11.30 -11.03 5.57
C LEU A 209 -12.78 -10.67 5.35
N PRO A 210 -13.64 -11.53 4.77
CA PRO A 210 -15.07 -11.19 4.61
C PRO A 210 -15.75 -10.86 5.95
N GLU A 211 -15.45 -11.62 7.00
CA GLU A 211 -16.03 -11.39 8.33
C GLU A 211 -15.56 -10.08 8.95
N LEU A 212 -14.26 -9.76 8.85
CA LEU A 212 -13.73 -8.47 9.27
C LEU A 212 -14.45 -7.32 8.54
N LEU A 213 -14.69 -7.46 7.23
CA LEU A 213 -15.39 -6.45 6.44
C LEU A 213 -16.86 -6.32 6.84
N ARG A 214 -17.57 -7.41 7.18
CA ARG A 214 -18.95 -7.35 7.71
C ARG A 214 -19.00 -6.50 8.97
N ARG A 215 -18.10 -6.76 9.92
CA ARG A 215 -17.99 -6.01 11.17
C ARG A 215 -17.64 -4.54 10.94
N ILE A 216 -16.77 -4.23 9.97
CA ILE A 216 -16.44 -2.85 9.62
C ILE A 216 -17.62 -2.13 8.94
N ALA A 217 -18.43 -2.84 8.16
CA ALA A 217 -19.60 -2.27 7.48
C ALA A 217 -20.64 -1.73 8.47
N GLU A 218 -20.76 -2.36 9.64
CA GLU A 218 -21.70 -2.01 10.70
C GLU A 218 -21.28 -0.76 11.51
N ILE A 219 -20.02 -0.33 11.39
CA ILE A 219 -19.50 0.82 12.15
C ILE A 219 -20.25 2.10 11.72
N PRO A 220 -20.85 2.86 12.66
CA PRO A 220 -21.53 4.10 12.35
C PRO A 220 -20.55 5.20 11.94
N GLY A 221 -21.05 6.18 11.17
CA GLY A 221 -20.27 7.34 10.73
C GLY A 221 -20.11 7.43 9.22
N ARG A 222 -19.55 8.55 8.75
CA ARG A 222 -19.42 8.89 7.32
C ARG A 222 -17.96 8.76 6.87
N PHE A 223 -17.56 7.54 6.50
CA PHE A 223 -16.22 7.23 5.99
C PHE A 223 -16.29 6.11 4.94
N MET A 224 -15.31 6.04 4.06
CA MET A 224 -15.17 4.96 3.08
C MET A 224 -14.02 4.04 3.44
N VAL A 225 -14.10 2.80 3.00
CA VAL A 225 -13.04 1.81 3.20
C VAL A 225 -12.50 1.34 1.86
N ARG A 226 -11.20 1.47 1.68
CA ARG A 226 -10.46 0.84 0.59
C ARG A 226 -9.79 -0.42 1.11
N VAL A 227 -10.09 -1.55 0.47
CA VAL A 227 -9.42 -2.82 0.74
C VAL A 227 -8.10 -2.87 -0.01
N GLY A 228 -7.06 -3.36 0.65
CA GLY A 228 -5.71 -3.47 0.13
C GLY A 228 -5.54 -4.54 -0.95
N MET A 229 -4.30 -4.71 -1.39
CA MET A 229 -3.91 -5.68 -2.39
C MET A 229 -4.11 -7.12 -1.91
N MET A 230 -4.56 -7.99 -2.82
CA MET A 230 -4.78 -9.41 -2.59
C MET A 230 -4.14 -10.23 -3.71
N SER A 231 -3.47 -11.33 -3.36
CA SER A 231 -3.01 -12.26 -4.38
C SER A 231 -4.20 -13.02 -4.97
N PRO A 232 -4.27 -13.22 -6.31
CA PRO A 232 -5.40 -13.92 -6.96
C PRO A 232 -5.75 -15.28 -6.33
N ASP A 233 -4.73 -16.12 -6.09
CA ASP A 233 -4.85 -17.44 -5.46
C ASP A 233 -5.31 -17.41 -4.00
N GLN A 234 -5.16 -16.27 -3.32
CA GLN A 234 -5.59 -16.11 -1.94
C GLN A 234 -7.00 -15.53 -1.84
N LEU A 235 -7.43 -14.75 -2.84
CA LEU A 235 -8.79 -14.24 -2.94
C LEU A 235 -9.78 -15.28 -3.43
N GLU A 236 -9.40 -16.09 -4.43
CA GLU A 236 -10.29 -17.06 -5.08
C GLU A 236 -11.10 -17.92 -4.08
N PRO A 237 -10.52 -18.51 -3.02
CA PRO A 237 -11.26 -19.34 -2.07
C PRO A 237 -12.34 -18.60 -1.26
N ILE A 238 -12.31 -17.27 -1.23
CA ILE A 238 -13.25 -16.42 -0.50
C ILE A 238 -13.96 -15.41 -1.41
N LEU A 239 -13.86 -15.57 -2.74
CA LEU A 239 -14.31 -14.57 -3.71
C LEU A 239 -15.79 -14.23 -3.54
N ASP A 240 -16.65 -15.24 -3.41
CA ASP A 240 -18.10 -15.04 -3.33
C ASP A 240 -18.52 -14.31 -2.06
N GLU A 241 -18.00 -14.74 -0.91
CA GLU A 241 -18.23 -14.04 0.35
C GLU A 241 -17.65 -12.62 0.35
N TYR A 242 -16.47 -12.44 -0.25
CA TYR A 242 -15.84 -11.14 -0.37
C TYR A 242 -16.68 -10.20 -1.24
N LEU A 243 -17.13 -10.65 -2.41
CA LEU A 243 -17.96 -9.86 -3.33
C LEU A 243 -19.30 -9.48 -2.71
N GLU A 244 -19.91 -10.36 -1.92
CA GLU A 244 -21.16 -10.07 -1.21
C GLU A 244 -20.98 -8.92 -0.22
N VAL A 245 -19.95 -8.99 0.62
CA VAL A 245 -19.68 -7.92 1.61
C VAL A 245 -19.28 -6.62 0.93
N MET A 246 -18.52 -6.72 -0.16
CA MET A 246 -18.11 -5.57 -0.97
C MET A 246 -19.30 -4.88 -1.65
N ARG A 247 -20.54 -5.40 -1.66
CA ARG A 247 -21.73 -4.67 -2.13
C ARG A 247 -22.10 -3.49 -1.23
N SER A 248 -21.75 -3.54 0.05
CA SER A 248 -22.03 -2.48 1.02
C SER A 248 -21.56 -1.09 0.55
N PRO A 249 -22.31 0.00 0.84
CA PRO A 249 -21.91 1.38 0.58
C PRO A 249 -20.64 1.81 1.31
N ARG A 250 -20.20 1.05 2.32
CA ARG A 250 -18.99 1.35 3.09
C ARG A 250 -17.70 1.16 2.29
N PHE A 251 -17.71 0.30 1.27
CA PHE A 251 -16.50 -0.10 0.55
C PHE A 251 -16.42 0.50 -0.84
N TYR A 252 -15.24 1.00 -1.20
CA TYR A 252 -14.95 1.29 -2.59
C TYR A 252 -15.02 0.03 -3.44
N LYS A 253 -15.62 0.12 -4.63
CA LYS A 253 -15.71 -0.97 -5.61
C LYS A 253 -14.38 -1.09 -6.38
N PHE A 254 -13.32 -1.39 -5.65
CA PHE A 254 -11.94 -1.37 -6.09
C PHE A 254 -11.23 -2.65 -5.69
N PHE A 255 -10.57 -3.28 -6.65
CA PHE A 255 -9.87 -4.55 -6.50
C PHE A 255 -8.43 -4.39 -6.95
N HIS A 256 -7.48 -4.57 -6.04
CA HIS A 256 -6.05 -4.55 -6.38
C HIS A 256 -5.53 -5.99 -6.44
N LEU A 257 -5.45 -6.51 -7.67
CA LEU A 257 -5.15 -7.91 -7.99
C LEU A 257 -3.91 -7.99 -8.89
N PRO A 258 -2.71 -8.20 -8.33
CA PRO A 258 -1.48 -8.21 -9.10
C PRO A 258 -1.33 -9.48 -9.92
N VAL A 259 -1.27 -9.36 -11.25
CA VAL A 259 -1.00 -10.50 -12.13
C VAL A 259 0.48 -10.82 -12.22
N GLN A 260 1.34 -9.80 -12.15
CA GLN A 260 2.80 -9.82 -12.32
C GLN A 260 3.28 -10.10 -13.76
N SER A 261 2.72 -11.10 -14.45
CA SER A 261 3.02 -11.44 -15.85
C SER A 261 1.81 -12.10 -16.51
N GLY A 262 1.64 -11.93 -17.82
CA GLY A 262 0.61 -12.62 -18.60
C GLY A 262 1.07 -13.92 -19.24
N ASP A 263 2.12 -14.56 -18.72
CA ASP A 263 2.67 -15.80 -19.24
C ASP A 263 2.88 -16.87 -18.14
N ASP A 264 2.32 -18.07 -18.33
CA ASP A 264 2.36 -19.15 -17.33
C ASP A 264 3.76 -19.72 -17.08
N ARG A 265 4.67 -19.65 -18.06
CA ARG A 265 6.08 -20.04 -17.84
C ARG A 265 6.74 -19.04 -16.91
N VAL A 266 6.55 -17.74 -17.15
CA VAL A 266 7.09 -16.68 -16.27
C VAL A 266 6.44 -16.71 -14.88
N LEU A 267 5.12 -16.88 -14.78
CA LEU A 267 4.40 -16.99 -13.50
C LEU A 267 4.92 -18.16 -12.64
N ARG A 268 5.22 -19.31 -13.26
CA ARG A 268 5.85 -20.45 -12.56
C ARG A 268 7.25 -20.11 -12.04
N ILE A 269 8.09 -19.44 -12.84
CA ILE A 269 9.43 -18.98 -12.39
C ILE A 269 9.29 -17.95 -11.26
N MET A 270 8.28 -17.07 -11.35
CA MET A 270 7.90 -16.12 -10.30
C MET A 270 7.35 -16.80 -9.03
N LYS A 271 7.05 -18.10 -9.07
CA LYS A 271 6.37 -18.87 -8.03
C LYS A 271 5.00 -18.28 -7.65
N ARG A 272 4.18 -17.97 -8.65
CA ARG A 272 2.79 -17.57 -8.45
C ARG A 272 1.92 -18.84 -8.37
N GLY A 273 0.93 -18.82 -7.48
CA GLY A 273 0.03 -19.95 -7.20
C GLY A 273 -1.19 -20.00 -8.12
N TYR A 274 -1.11 -19.40 -9.29
CA TYR A 274 -2.20 -19.30 -10.26
C TYR A 274 -1.64 -19.18 -11.68
N THR A 275 -2.50 -19.49 -12.65
CA THR A 275 -2.30 -19.35 -14.09
C THR A 275 -2.94 -18.07 -14.63
N VAL A 276 -2.60 -17.72 -15.87
CA VAL A 276 -3.22 -16.61 -16.61
C VAL A 276 -4.72 -16.84 -16.78
N ASP A 277 -5.15 -18.07 -17.03
CA ASP A 277 -6.55 -18.44 -17.24
C ASP A 277 -7.38 -18.31 -15.95
N GLU A 278 -6.84 -18.76 -14.81
CA GLU A 278 -7.47 -18.58 -13.49
C GLU A 278 -7.59 -17.10 -13.16
N TYR A 279 -6.53 -16.31 -13.39
CA TYR A 279 -6.55 -14.87 -13.17
C TYR A 279 -7.59 -14.17 -14.07
N ARG A 280 -7.66 -14.53 -15.35
CA ARG A 280 -8.65 -14.02 -16.30
C ARG A 280 -10.08 -14.33 -15.81
N SER A 281 -10.30 -15.55 -15.35
CA SER A 281 -11.60 -15.99 -14.82
C SER A 281 -11.99 -15.20 -13.58
N LEU A 282 -11.06 -15.01 -12.65
CA LEU A 282 -11.25 -14.17 -11.46
C LEU A 282 -11.68 -12.73 -11.82
N VAL A 283 -10.95 -12.07 -12.72
CA VAL A 283 -11.25 -10.69 -13.14
C VAL A 283 -12.61 -10.60 -13.84
N LYS A 284 -12.92 -11.55 -14.74
CA LYS A 284 -14.22 -11.60 -15.41
C LYS A 284 -15.36 -11.80 -14.41
N GLU A 285 -15.17 -12.64 -13.41
CA GLU A 285 -16.16 -12.90 -12.37
C GLU A 285 -16.41 -11.66 -11.48
N VAL A 286 -15.36 -10.96 -11.07
CA VAL A 286 -15.47 -9.69 -10.33
C VAL A 286 -16.30 -8.69 -11.12
N ARG A 287 -15.97 -8.46 -12.40
CA ARG A 287 -16.68 -7.50 -13.25
C ARG A 287 -18.13 -7.90 -13.54
N ARG A 288 -18.41 -9.20 -13.66
CA ARG A 288 -19.76 -9.74 -13.87
C ARG A 288 -20.64 -9.53 -12.65
N LYS A 289 -20.13 -9.86 -11.45
CA LYS A 289 -20.88 -9.75 -10.18
C LYS A 289 -20.92 -8.33 -9.61
N MET A 290 -19.98 -7.47 -10.01
CA MET A 290 -19.87 -6.09 -9.57
C MET A 290 -19.58 -5.15 -10.76
N PRO A 291 -20.58 -4.86 -11.60
CA PRO A 291 -20.42 -3.94 -12.72
C PRO A 291 -19.90 -2.58 -12.26
N GLY A 292 -18.93 -2.03 -13.00
CA GLY A 292 -18.28 -0.75 -12.67
C GLY A 292 -17.16 -0.85 -11.61
N ALA A 293 -16.88 -2.04 -11.08
CA ALA A 293 -15.70 -2.26 -10.24
C ALA A 293 -14.41 -1.95 -11.01
N MET A 294 -13.53 -1.19 -10.38
CA MET A 294 -12.20 -0.91 -10.90
C MET A 294 -11.24 -2.03 -10.52
N VAL A 295 -10.45 -2.53 -11.47
CA VAL A 295 -9.41 -3.53 -11.24
C VAL A 295 -8.04 -2.91 -11.49
N ALA A 296 -7.27 -2.77 -10.41
CA ALA A 296 -5.87 -2.40 -10.49
C ALA A 296 -4.98 -3.65 -10.46
N THR A 297 -3.96 -3.69 -11.29
CA THR A 297 -2.98 -4.79 -11.32
C THR A 297 -1.54 -4.28 -11.26
N ASP A 298 -0.59 -5.13 -10.89
CA ASP A 298 0.84 -4.86 -11.00
C ASP A 298 1.47 -5.81 -12.01
N ILE A 299 2.40 -5.29 -12.80
CA ILE A 299 3.15 -6.06 -13.80
C ILE A 299 4.64 -5.79 -13.63
N ILE A 300 5.45 -6.84 -13.72
CA ILE A 300 6.91 -6.78 -13.69
C ILE A 300 7.43 -7.21 -15.05
N VAL A 301 8.02 -6.28 -15.80
CA VAL A 301 8.69 -6.58 -17.08
C VAL A 301 10.18 -6.87 -16.88
N GLY A 302 10.74 -7.72 -17.72
CA GLY A 302 12.15 -8.08 -17.70
C GLY A 302 12.53 -9.01 -16.55
N HIS A 303 11.56 -9.76 -16.01
CA HIS A 303 11.86 -10.81 -15.03
C HIS A 303 12.75 -11.88 -15.66
N PRO A 304 13.70 -12.49 -14.91
CA PRO A 304 14.48 -13.62 -15.40
C PRO A 304 13.58 -14.73 -15.97
N GLY A 305 13.88 -15.17 -17.20
CA GLY A 305 13.07 -16.13 -17.95
C GLY A 305 11.97 -15.52 -18.83
N GLU A 306 11.80 -14.19 -18.85
CA GLU A 306 10.90 -13.51 -19.78
C GLU A 306 11.58 -13.29 -21.15
N ASP A 307 11.17 -14.07 -22.13
CA ASP A 307 11.50 -13.85 -23.54
C ASP A 307 10.47 -12.94 -24.24
N GLU A 308 10.61 -12.76 -25.56
CA GLU A 308 9.73 -11.86 -26.32
C GLU A 308 8.29 -12.37 -26.39
N GLU A 309 8.10 -13.70 -26.53
CA GLU A 309 6.77 -14.30 -26.55
C GLU A 309 6.04 -14.08 -25.22
N ALA A 310 6.71 -14.31 -24.09
CA ALA A 310 6.14 -14.08 -22.76
C ALA A 310 5.79 -12.60 -22.51
N PHE A 311 6.61 -11.68 -23.02
CA PHE A 311 6.30 -10.26 -22.99
C PHE A 311 5.04 -9.94 -23.81
N GLU A 312 4.94 -10.45 -25.03
CA GLU A 312 3.77 -10.25 -25.89
C GLU A 312 2.48 -10.87 -25.31
N ASN A 313 2.58 -12.01 -24.63
CA ASN A 313 1.46 -12.59 -23.88
C ASN A 313 0.96 -11.65 -22.77
N THR A 314 1.90 -10.95 -22.10
CA THR A 314 1.55 -9.91 -21.11
C THR A 314 0.87 -8.71 -21.74
N VAL A 315 1.33 -8.25 -22.90
CA VAL A 315 0.67 -7.17 -23.66
C VAL A 315 -0.76 -7.56 -24.03
N LYS A 316 -0.95 -8.75 -24.62
CA LYS A 316 -2.27 -9.27 -25.00
C LYS A 316 -3.22 -9.36 -23.81
N LEU A 317 -2.73 -9.80 -22.64
CA LEU A 317 -3.56 -9.88 -21.45
C LEU A 317 -4.06 -8.50 -20.99
N VAL A 318 -3.21 -7.47 -21.07
CA VAL A 318 -3.58 -6.09 -20.74
C VAL A 318 -4.61 -5.56 -21.74
N GLU A 319 -4.47 -5.88 -23.03
CA GLU A 319 -5.43 -5.52 -24.07
C GLU A 319 -6.77 -6.24 -23.94
N GLU A 320 -6.76 -7.53 -23.56
CA GLU A 320 -7.96 -8.34 -23.35
C GLU A 320 -8.73 -7.86 -22.12
N LEU A 321 -8.03 -7.72 -20.99
CA LEU A 321 -8.66 -7.42 -19.70
C LEU A 321 -8.81 -5.93 -19.44
N ARG A 322 -8.22 -5.04 -20.24
CA ARG A 322 -8.45 -3.59 -20.23
C ARG A 322 -8.48 -3.00 -18.82
N PHE A 323 -7.38 -3.14 -18.08
CA PHE A 323 -7.31 -2.63 -16.70
C PHE A 323 -7.39 -1.11 -16.67
N GLU A 324 -8.15 -0.57 -15.72
CA GLU A 324 -8.23 0.87 -15.48
C GLU A 324 -6.96 1.39 -14.79
N ARG A 325 -6.22 0.50 -14.12
CA ARG A 325 -4.93 0.83 -13.51
C ARG A 325 -3.93 -0.31 -13.64
N VAL A 326 -2.75 0.02 -14.16
CA VAL A 326 -1.60 -0.87 -14.15
C VAL A 326 -0.44 -0.20 -13.43
N HIS A 327 0.11 -0.88 -12.43
CA HIS A 327 1.34 -0.53 -11.76
C HIS A 327 2.50 -1.29 -12.40
N LEU A 328 3.11 -0.66 -13.40
CA LEU A 328 4.25 -1.23 -14.11
C LEU A 328 5.55 -1.03 -13.33
N ALA A 329 6.36 -2.08 -13.26
CA ALA A 329 7.71 -2.03 -12.72
C ALA A 329 8.68 -2.79 -13.62
N GLN A 330 9.92 -2.32 -13.70
CA GLN A 330 11.03 -3.09 -14.26
C GLN A 330 11.57 -4.01 -13.18
N TYR A 331 11.87 -5.26 -13.54
CA TYR A 331 12.55 -6.16 -12.64
C TYR A 331 13.95 -5.65 -12.31
N THR A 332 14.25 -5.57 -11.01
CA THR A 332 15.58 -5.30 -10.50
C THR A 332 15.98 -6.42 -9.54
N PRO A 333 17.16 -7.04 -9.69
CA PRO A 333 17.58 -8.14 -8.84
C PRO A 333 17.69 -7.68 -7.38
N ARG A 334 17.24 -8.54 -6.46
CA ARG A 334 17.26 -8.28 -5.03
C ARG A 334 18.15 -9.29 -4.30
N PRO A 335 19.11 -8.84 -3.47
CA PRO A 335 19.98 -9.76 -2.76
C PRO A 335 19.20 -10.83 -1.97
N ARG A 336 19.59 -12.10 -2.18
CA ARG A 336 19.02 -13.30 -1.54
C ARG A 336 17.60 -13.68 -2.00
N THR A 337 17.11 -13.14 -3.11
CA THR A 337 15.93 -13.69 -3.78
C THR A 337 16.36 -14.74 -4.80
N VAL A 338 15.50 -15.71 -5.08
CA VAL A 338 15.79 -16.78 -6.06
C VAL A 338 16.02 -16.19 -7.44
N ALA A 339 15.18 -15.23 -7.86
CA ALA A 339 15.28 -14.59 -9.16
C ALA A 339 16.59 -13.79 -9.35
N ALA A 340 17.23 -13.34 -8.28
CA ALA A 340 18.52 -12.64 -8.39
C ALA A 340 19.68 -13.55 -8.82
N GLY A 341 19.57 -14.86 -8.62
CA GLY A 341 20.57 -15.85 -9.04
C GLY A 341 20.35 -16.43 -10.45
N LEU A 342 19.25 -16.07 -11.13
CA LEU A 342 18.93 -16.56 -12.47
C LEU A 342 19.64 -15.73 -13.56
N PRO A 343 19.73 -16.22 -14.82
CA PRO A 343 20.17 -15.41 -15.95
C PRO A 343 19.27 -14.18 -16.13
N GLN A 344 19.88 -13.00 -16.10
CA GLN A 344 19.16 -11.73 -16.10
C GLN A 344 18.83 -11.26 -17.51
N VAL A 345 17.63 -10.69 -17.69
CA VAL A 345 17.29 -9.94 -18.91
C VAL A 345 18.13 -8.64 -18.95
N PRO A 346 18.76 -8.27 -20.07
CA PRO A 346 19.53 -7.03 -20.17
C PRO A 346 18.68 -5.78 -19.95
N ASP A 347 19.23 -4.78 -19.25
CA ASP A 347 18.51 -3.54 -18.92
C ASP A 347 17.98 -2.76 -20.15
N PRO A 348 18.67 -2.71 -21.31
CA PRO A 348 18.09 -2.10 -22.51
C PRO A 348 16.78 -2.75 -22.95
N VAL A 349 16.68 -4.09 -22.85
CA VAL A 349 15.46 -4.85 -23.17
C VAL A 349 14.36 -4.53 -22.15
N LYS A 350 14.68 -4.47 -20.85
CA LYS A 350 13.69 -4.09 -19.82
C LYS A 350 13.13 -2.69 -20.06
N LYS A 351 13.97 -1.73 -20.45
CA LYS A 351 13.57 -0.35 -20.76
C LYS A 351 12.68 -0.28 -21.98
N GLU A 352 13.02 -1.02 -23.03
CA GLU A 352 12.24 -1.10 -24.27
C GLU A 352 10.86 -1.70 -24.02
N ARG A 353 10.79 -2.85 -23.33
CA ARG A 353 9.53 -3.50 -22.94
C ARG A 353 8.67 -2.64 -22.05
N SER A 354 9.28 -1.99 -21.06
CA SER A 354 8.59 -1.04 -20.18
C SER A 354 7.98 0.11 -20.98
N LYS A 355 8.66 0.63 -22.01
CA LYS A 355 8.14 1.70 -22.86
C LYS A 355 6.97 1.21 -23.73
N ARG A 356 7.10 0.03 -24.35
CA ARG A 356 6.04 -0.58 -25.17
C ARG A 356 4.77 -0.85 -24.36
N LEU A 357 4.91 -1.52 -23.22
CA LEU A 357 3.78 -1.84 -22.37
C LEU A 357 3.15 -0.59 -21.76
N MET A 358 3.95 0.42 -21.38
CA MET A 358 3.40 1.68 -20.88
C MET A 358 2.54 2.38 -21.95
N ALA A 359 2.94 2.39 -23.22
CA ALA A 359 2.13 2.98 -24.29
C ALA A 359 0.76 2.28 -24.43
N VAL A 360 0.71 0.95 -24.28
CA VAL A 360 -0.54 0.18 -24.28
C VAL A 360 -1.40 0.52 -23.07
N VAL A 361 -0.79 0.60 -21.87
CA VAL A 361 -1.47 1.00 -20.64
C VAL A 361 -2.04 2.42 -20.72
N GLU A 362 -1.29 3.38 -21.24
CA GLU A 362 -1.75 4.76 -21.39
C GLU A 362 -2.93 4.86 -22.36
N ARG A 363 -2.84 4.16 -23.50
CA ARG A 363 -3.91 4.09 -24.50
C ARG A 363 -5.19 3.52 -23.89
N ILE A 364 -5.12 2.34 -23.29
CA ILE A 364 -6.28 1.67 -22.67
C ILE A 364 -6.85 2.49 -21.52
N GLY A 365 -5.98 3.02 -20.64
CA GLY A 365 -6.41 3.84 -19.52
C GLY A 365 -7.17 5.08 -19.98
N LEU A 366 -6.67 5.76 -21.03
CA LEU A 366 -7.38 6.90 -21.62
C LEU A 366 -8.71 6.48 -22.25
N GLU A 367 -8.75 5.37 -22.99
CA GLU A 367 -10.00 4.84 -23.57
C GLU A 367 -11.06 4.53 -22.49
N GLU A 368 -10.68 3.86 -21.41
CA GLU A 368 -11.59 3.53 -20.30
C GLU A 368 -12.05 4.78 -19.52
N HIS A 369 -11.13 5.70 -19.24
CA HIS A 369 -11.46 6.93 -18.52
C HIS A 369 -12.30 7.89 -19.35
N SER A 370 -12.09 7.93 -20.68
CA SER A 370 -12.88 8.78 -21.58
C SER A 370 -14.35 8.40 -21.62
N ARG A 371 -14.71 7.16 -21.24
CA ARG A 371 -16.11 6.73 -21.10
C ARG A 371 -16.88 7.48 -20.01
N TYR A 372 -16.16 8.12 -19.08
CA TYR A 372 -16.77 8.92 -18.03
C TYR A 372 -17.09 10.35 -18.49
N LEU A 373 -16.59 10.81 -19.64
CA LEU A 373 -16.81 12.19 -20.10
C LEU A 373 -18.30 12.53 -20.19
N GLY A 374 -18.69 13.64 -19.57
CA GLY A 374 -20.09 14.10 -19.48
C GLY A 374 -20.95 13.36 -18.45
N SER A 375 -20.44 12.29 -17.83
CA SER A 375 -21.16 11.60 -16.76
C SER A 375 -21.19 12.44 -15.48
N ARG A 376 -22.22 12.22 -14.67
CA ARG A 376 -22.36 12.79 -13.33
C ARG A 376 -22.31 11.67 -12.30
N ALA A 377 -21.49 11.84 -11.27
CA ALA A 377 -21.33 10.85 -10.21
C ALA A 377 -21.06 11.51 -8.86
N LEU A 378 -21.31 10.79 -7.77
CA LEU A 378 -20.85 11.20 -6.46
C LEU A 378 -19.35 10.91 -6.31
N ALA A 379 -18.62 11.89 -5.79
CA ALA A 379 -17.22 11.76 -5.42
C ALA A 379 -17.01 12.18 -3.96
N LEU A 380 -16.25 11.39 -3.21
CA LEU A 380 -15.76 11.78 -1.88
C LEU A 380 -14.47 12.57 -2.05
N VAL A 381 -14.42 13.80 -1.56
CA VAL A 381 -13.19 14.58 -1.49
C VAL A 381 -12.34 14.04 -0.34
N VAL A 382 -11.19 13.43 -0.63
CA VAL A 382 -10.37 12.75 0.39
C VAL A 382 -9.26 13.63 0.96
N ASP A 383 -8.62 14.43 0.11
CA ASP A 383 -7.48 15.28 0.51
C ASP A 383 -7.23 16.39 -0.52
N ARG A 384 -6.28 17.27 -0.24
CA ARG A 384 -5.76 18.24 -1.22
C ARG A 384 -4.70 17.59 -2.12
N GLY A 385 -4.75 17.91 -3.41
CA GLY A 385 -3.81 17.39 -4.39
C GLY A 385 -2.39 17.95 -4.18
N PRO A 386 -1.33 17.17 -4.41
CA PRO A 386 0.06 17.62 -4.20
C PRO A 386 0.52 18.68 -5.21
N ARG A 387 -0.23 18.89 -6.30
CA ARG A 387 0.05 19.88 -7.36
C ARG A 387 -1.08 20.91 -7.47
N GLY A 388 -1.79 21.14 -6.37
CA GLY A 388 -3.02 21.92 -6.32
C GLY A 388 -4.27 21.10 -6.70
N GLY A 389 -5.43 21.69 -6.47
CA GLY A 389 -6.74 21.05 -6.61
C GLY A 389 -7.10 20.14 -5.44
N LEU A 390 -8.24 19.48 -5.56
CA LEU A 390 -8.75 18.52 -4.58
C LEU A 390 -8.69 17.10 -5.15
N ASP A 391 -8.19 16.15 -4.37
CA ASP A 391 -8.24 14.72 -4.70
C ASP A 391 -9.58 14.16 -4.24
N ALA A 392 -10.44 13.79 -5.19
CA ALA A 392 -11.71 13.14 -4.94
C ALA A 392 -11.72 11.72 -5.53
N LYS A 393 -12.54 10.83 -4.94
CA LYS A 393 -12.69 9.44 -5.38
C LYS A 393 -14.15 9.16 -5.72
N LEU A 394 -14.39 8.64 -6.92
CA LEU A 394 -15.66 7.99 -7.23
C LEU A 394 -15.83 6.72 -6.37
N TYR A 395 -17.03 6.16 -6.39
CA TYR A 395 -17.38 4.98 -5.60
C TYR A 395 -16.59 3.70 -5.98
N ASN A 396 -16.04 3.63 -7.20
CA ASN A 396 -15.12 2.58 -7.62
C ASN A 396 -13.64 2.94 -7.43
N TYR A 397 -13.36 4.00 -6.67
CA TYR A 397 -12.01 4.53 -6.39
C TYR A 397 -11.31 5.22 -7.57
N MET A 398 -12.01 5.49 -8.66
CA MET A 398 -11.48 6.31 -9.76
C MET A 398 -11.14 7.72 -9.24
N PRO A 399 -9.89 8.19 -9.39
CA PRO A 399 -9.52 9.54 -8.97
C PRO A 399 -10.13 10.61 -9.88
N VAL A 400 -10.69 11.64 -9.26
CA VAL A 400 -11.19 12.85 -9.91
C VAL A 400 -10.52 14.05 -9.27
N ILE A 401 -9.85 14.86 -10.08
CA ILE A 401 -9.26 16.11 -9.61
C ILE A 401 -10.29 17.23 -9.80
N LEU A 402 -10.62 17.91 -8.70
CA LEU A 402 -11.53 19.06 -8.68
C LEU A 402 -10.76 20.37 -8.48
N PRO A 403 -11.31 21.52 -8.92
CA PRO A 403 -10.74 22.83 -8.64
C PRO A 403 -10.61 23.12 -7.14
N GLU A 404 -9.64 23.95 -6.76
CA GLU A 404 -9.53 24.41 -5.38
C GLU A 404 -10.74 25.25 -4.97
N GLY A 405 -11.13 25.16 -3.70
CA GLY A 405 -12.28 25.90 -3.15
C GLY A 405 -13.64 25.36 -3.59
N SER A 406 -13.71 24.33 -4.44
CA SER A 406 -15.01 23.76 -4.85
C SER A 406 -15.66 22.88 -3.77
N ALA A 407 -14.88 22.44 -2.78
CA ALA A 407 -15.31 21.57 -1.68
C ALA A 407 -14.22 21.50 -0.59
N GLU A 408 -14.57 20.91 0.56
CA GLU A 408 -13.63 20.59 1.63
C GLU A 408 -13.42 19.06 1.75
N PRO A 409 -12.23 18.61 2.20
CA PRO A 409 -11.98 17.20 2.49
C PRO A 409 -13.02 16.60 3.45
N GLY A 410 -13.58 15.45 3.08
CA GLY A 410 -14.64 14.72 3.75
C GLY A 410 -16.04 14.95 3.20
N GLU A 411 -16.19 15.87 2.25
CA GLU A 411 -17.47 16.12 1.62
C GLU A 411 -17.72 15.17 0.45
N TRP A 412 -18.95 14.69 0.36
CA TRP A 412 -19.48 14.12 -0.87
C TRP A 412 -20.00 15.25 -1.76
N ARG A 413 -19.60 15.22 -3.03
CA ARG A 413 -20.04 16.18 -4.04
C ARG A 413 -20.48 15.45 -5.29
N CYS A 414 -21.54 15.95 -5.92
CA CYS A 414 -21.84 15.54 -7.27
C CYS A 414 -20.84 16.22 -8.21
N VAL A 415 -20.21 15.44 -9.06
CA VAL A 415 -19.20 15.91 -10.00
C VAL A 415 -19.62 15.55 -11.41
N GLU A 416 -19.51 16.52 -12.31
CA GLU A 416 -19.58 16.28 -13.75
C GLU A 416 -18.16 16.11 -14.25
N VAL A 417 -17.90 15.00 -14.96
CA VAL A 417 -16.58 14.71 -15.51
C VAL A 417 -16.40 15.47 -16.82
N THR A 418 -15.44 16.39 -16.83
CA THR A 418 -15.16 17.31 -17.95
C THR A 418 -13.93 16.93 -18.75
N GLY A 419 -13.08 16.06 -18.20
CA GLY A 419 -11.86 15.62 -18.86
C GLY A 419 -11.37 14.29 -18.30
N ALA A 420 -10.49 13.63 -19.05
CA ALA A 420 -9.85 12.39 -18.66
C ALA A 420 -8.39 12.41 -19.10
N THR A 421 -7.53 11.86 -18.25
CA THR A 421 -6.17 11.42 -18.61
C THR A 421 -6.13 9.90 -18.49
N TRP A 422 -5.03 9.27 -18.90
CA TRP A 422 -4.85 7.84 -18.64
C TRP A 422 -4.77 7.51 -17.14
N TYR A 423 -4.55 8.51 -16.27
CA TYR A 423 -4.36 8.30 -14.83
C TYR A 423 -5.56 8.73 -13.99
N ASP A 424 -6.22 9.84 -14.34
CA ASP A 424 -7.25 10.48 -13.53
C ASP A 424 -8.32 11.16 -14.37
N LEU A 425 -9.45 11.43 -13.75
CA LEU A 425 -10.51 12.27 -14.30
C LEU A 425 -10.33 13.72 -13.86
N ARG A 426 -10.88 14.63 -14.66
CA ARG A 426 -11.07 16.04 -14.32
C ARG A 426 -12.56 16.30 -14.20
N GLY A 427 -12.97 17.01 -13.17
CA GLY A 427 -14.38 17.30 -12.95
C GLY A 427 -14.62 18.66 -12.36
N ARG A 428 -15.88 19.07 -12.38
CA ARG A 428 -16.39 20.24 -11.67
C ARG A 428 -17.53 19.83 -10.76
N VAL A 429 -17.66 20.52 -9.62
CA VAL A 429 -18.79 20.33 -8.73
C VAL A 429 -20.04 20.90 -9.40
N VAL A 430 -21.13 20.13 -9.36
CA VAL A 430 -22.44 20.51 -9.89
C VAL A 430 -23.51 20.19 -8.88
N ASP A 431 -24.66 20.85 -8.97
CA ASP A 431 -25.84 20.47 -8.20
C ASP A 431 -26.45 19.20 -8.79
N CYS A 432 -26.76 18.23 -7.93
CA CYS A 432 -27.52 17.04 -8.31
C CYS A 432 -28.76 16.89 -7.43
N PRO A 433 -29.96 17.06 -7.99
CA PRO A 433 -31.17 16.65 -7.30
C PRO A 433 -31.21 15.11 -7.20
N GLY A 434 -31.39 14.58 -5.99
CA GLY A 434 -31.80 13.18 -5.77
C GLY A 434 -30.73 12.16 -5.37
N LEU A 435 -29.53 12.58 -4.97
CA LEU A 435 -28.53 11.65 -4.40
C LEU A 435 -28.57 11.71 -2.86
N PRO A 436 -28.66 10.57 -2.15
CA PRO A 436 -28.75 10.55 -0.69
C PRO A 436 -27.45 11.11 -0.08
N GLY A 437 -27.61 12.05 0.86
CA GLY A 437 -26.52 12.78 1.51
C GLY A 437 -26.04 12.21 2.83
#